data_AF-A0A660PXK3-F1
#
_entry.id   AF-A0A660PXK3-F1
#
_cell.length_a   1.000
_cell.length_b   1.000
_cell.length_c   1.000
_cell.angle_alpha   90.00
_cell.angle_beta   90.00
_cell.angle_gamma   90.00
#
_symmetry.space_group_name_H-M   'P 1'
#
loop_
_entity.id
_entity.type
_entity.pdbx_description
1 polymer ?
#
loop_
_entity_poly.entity_id
_entity_poly.type
_entity_poly.pdbx_seq_one_letter_code
_entity_poly.pdbx_strand_id
1 'polypeptide(L)'
;MKKIAIILVLAMMTLVTTTHAVFEQDACDSLAADTLKMVFSVQPDAAASQMQVQLDMYVFNDGNNLMAFGGGYAWDNPNLYLDSAVIQPLPDSVFDLVRILYYWNDRDSSNSHQKLQFTGLRKVDNLLPPSSQERLWCSWYFTLTDWSVGDSIIIDTITTTSGNDGHLVSGYDYASLCLYRPYWAGPAVCYDASVSSSCCVGATGNVDCSESEIADGSDLSVLINHLFVTFEELCCEPEADMISPDGLIDGGDLSALIDHLFIHPEIPLRDCL
;
A
#
# COMPACT_ATOMS: atom_id res chain seq x y z
N MET A 1 23.11 -34.57 35.11
CA MET A 1 22.05 -34.98 34.16
C MET A 1 20.78 -34.12 34.20
N LYS A 2 20.31 -33.61 35.36
CA LYS A 2 19.10 -32.74 35.43
C LYS A 2 19.21 -31.35 34.78
N LYS A 3 20.43 -30.81 34.57
CA LYS A 3 20.63 -29.47 33.97
C LYS A 3 20.54 -29.44 32.44
N ILE A 4 20.69 -30.58 31.76
CA ILE A 4 20.59 -30.66 30.29
C ILE A 4 19.12 -30.71 29.83
N ALA A 5 18.23 -31.28 30.65
CA ALA A 5 16.79 -31.32 30.36
C ALA A 5 16.11 -29.93 30.41
N ILE A 6 16.62 -28.99 31.21
CA ILE A 6 16.05 -27.63 31.31
C ILE A 6 16.45 -26.76 30.10
N ILE A 7 17.64 -26.98 29.54
CA ILE A 7 18.10 -26.26 28.34
C ILE A 7 17.33 -26.74 27.08
N LEU A 8 16.99 -28.02 27.02
CA LEU A 8 16.18 -28.58 25.92
C LEU A 8 14.71 -28.14 25.97
N VAL A 9 14.15 -27.87 27.15
CA VAL A 9 12.77 -27.35 27.28
C VAL A 9 12.70 -25.84 26.98
N LEU A 10 13.76 -25.06 27.28
CA LEU A 10 13.82 -23.64 26.89
C LEU A 10 14.06 -23.46 25.38
N ALA A 11 14.90 -24.31 24.75
CA ALA A 11 15.16 -24.28 23.31
C ALA A 11 13.97 -24.76 22.46
N MET A 12 13.00 -25.47 23.06
CA MET A 12 11.79 -25.92 22.39
C MET A 12 10.60 -24.94 22.54
N MET A 13 10.71 -23.96 23.45
CA MET A 13 9.78 -22.82 23.56
C MET A 13 10.19 -21.60 22.71
N THR A 14 11.36 -21.63 22.09
CA THR A 14 11.77 -20.72 21.00
C THR A 14 11.39 -21.26 19.62
N LEU A 15 10.36 -22.12 19.54
CA LEU A 15 9.48 -22.11 18.36
C LEU A 15 8.63 -20.86 18.48
N VAL A 16 9.25 -19.72 18.19
CA VAL A 16 8.57 -18.48 17.84
C VAL A 16 7.70 -18.88 16.66
N THR A 17 6.41 -19.10 16.93
CA THR A 17 5.41 -19.00 15.87
C THR A 17 5.53 -17.56 15.41
N THR A 18 6.28 -17.33 14.33
CA THR A 18 6.20 -16.07 13.62
C THR A 18 4.74 -15.98 13.20
N THR A 19 3.97 -15.19 13.93
CA THR A 19 2.68 -14.72 13.47
C THR A 19 3.01 -13.77 12.32
N HIS A 20 3.35 -14.34 11.17
CA HIS A 20 3.17 -13.61 9.93
C HIS A 20 1.68 -13.30 9.90
N ALA A 21 1.32 -12.03 9.75
CA ALA A 21 -0.04 -11.65 9.44
C ALA A 21 -0.32 -12.21 8.04
N VAL A 22 -0.65 -13.50 7.96
CA VAL A 22 -1.15 -14.10 6.73
C VAL A 22 -2.50 -13.47 6.52
N PHE A 23 -2.65 -12.71 5.45
CA PHE A 23 -3.96 -12.28 5.00
C PHE A 23 -4.84 -13.53 4.88
N GLU A 24 -5.84 -13.63 5.75
CA GLU A 24 -6.82 -14.70 5.69
C GLU A 24 -7.92 -14.26 4.73
N GLN A 25 -7.99 -14.94 3.58
CA GLN A 25 -9.07 -14.70 2.64
C GLN A 25 -10.43 -14.91 3.33
N ASP A 26 -11.30 -13.93 3.19
CA ASP A 26 -12.62 -13.99 3.79
C ASP A 26 -13.43 -15.14 3.17
N ALA A 27 -14.16 -15.91 3.99
CA ALA A 27 -14.97 -17.02 3.51
C ALA A 27 -16.06 -16.62 2.51
N CYS A 28 -16.38 -15.33 2.41
CA CYS A 28 -17.31 -14.78 1.45
C CYS A 28 -16.71 -14.33 0.13
N ASP A 29 -15.40 -14.23 0.04
CA ASP A 29 -14.69 -14.05 -1.21
C ASP A 29 -14.56 -15.41 -1.90
N SER A 30 -15.16 -15.52 -3.08
CA SER A 30 -15.26 -16.80 -3.79
C SER A 30 -14.04 -17.18 -4.62
N LEU A 31 -13.09 -16.26 -4.85
CA LEU A 31 -11.99 -16.46 -5.80
C LEU A 31 -10.62 -16.06 -5.24
N ALA A 32 -9.95 -15.03 -5.78
CA ALA A 32 -8.68 -14.55 -5.25
C ALA A 32 -8.96 -13.38 -4.31
N ALA A 33 -8.08 -13.21 -3.32
CA ALA A 33 -8.16 -12.10 -2.38
C ALA A 33 -8.45 -10.77 -3.09
N ASP A 34 -9.64 -10.20 -2.87
CA ASP A 34 -9.96 -8.86 -3.32
C ASP A 34 -8.96 -7.86 -2.72
N THR A 35 -8.50 -6.90 -3.51
CA THR A 35 -7.45 -5.94 -3.09
C THR A 35 -7.90 -4.50 -3.27
N LEU A 36 -7.33 -3.63 -2.44
CA LEU A 36 -7.42 -2.20 -2.59
C LEU A 36 -6.00 -1.63 -2.61
N LYS A 37 -5.73 -0.79 -3.61
CA LYS A 37 -4.43 -0.16 -3.83
C LYS A 37 -4.61 1.33 -4.08
N MET A 38 -3.81 2.15 -3.40
CA MET A 38 -3.71 3.58 -3.66
C MET A 38 -2.41 3.85 -4.40
N VAL A 39 -2.46 4.67 -5.46
CA VAL A 39 -1.30 4.97 -6.31
C VAL A 39 -1.23 6.48 -6.55
N PHE A 40 -0.07 7.08 -6.32
CA PHE A 40 0.19 8.44 -6.72
C PHE A 40 0.52 8.50 -8.22
N SER A 41 -0.46 8.83 -9.05
CA SER A 41 -0.29 8.90 -10.51
C SER A 41 0.30 10.22 -11.00
N VAL A 42 0.26 11.26 -10.16
CA VAL A 42 1.04 12.48 -10.32
C VAL A 42 1.73 12.77 -9.00
N GLN A 43 3.06 12.74 -9.02
CA GLN A 43 3.92 13.05 -7.88
C GLN A 43 4.33 14.53 -7.91
N PRO A 44 4.54 15.16 -6.74
CA PRO A 44 5.08 16.50 -6.68
C PRO A 44 6.57 16.54 -7.07
N ASP A 45 7.05 17.67 -7.59
CA ASP A 45 8.43 17.85 -8.02
C ASP A 45 8.87 19.29 -7.70
N ALA A 46 9.70 19.44 -6.67
CA ALA A 46 10.23 20.73 -6.23
C ALA A 46 11.09 21.40 -7.32
N ALA A 47 11.87 20.62 -8.07
CA ALA A 47 12.76 21.14 -9.12
C ALA A 47 11.96 21.65 -10.32
N ALA A 48 10.86 20.98 -10.68
CA ALA A 48 9.94 21.41 -11.73
C ALA A 48 8.85 22.37 -11.26
N SER A 49 8.76 22.67 -9.95
CA SER A 49 7.65 23.42 -9.35
C SER A 49 6.27 22.78 -9.61
N GLN A 50 6.21 21.45 -9.66
CA GLN A 50 4.96 20.69 -9.73
C GLN A 50 4.40 20.54 -8.32
N MET A 51 3.36 21.32 -8.01
CA MET A 51 2.65 21.26 -6.72
C MET A 51 1.33 20.48 -6.80
N GLN A 52 0.96 19.97 -7.98
CA GLN A 52 -0.24 19.16 -8.15
C GLN A 52 0.08 17.70 -7.84
N VAL A 53 -0.82 17.06 -7.11
CA VAL A 53 -0.71 15.65 -6.76
C VAL A 53 -2.02 14.96 -7.13
N GLN A 54 -1.93 13.75 -7.68
CA GLN A 54 -3.08 12.90 -7.98
C GLN A 54 -2.93 11.56 -7.28
N LEU A 55 -3.96 11.17 -6.54
CA LEU A 55 -4.08 9.88 -5.88
C LEU A 55 -5.21 9.08 -6.51
N ASP A 56 -4.88 7.89 -6.99
CA ASP A 56 -5.81 6.97 -7.66
C ASP A 56 -6.07 5.74 -6.78
N MET A 57 -7.36 5.39 -6.62
CA MET A 57 -7.78 4.16 -5.95
C MET A 57 -8.13 3.08 -6.96
N TYR A 58 -7.36 2.01 -6.93
CA TYR A 58 -7.61 0.79 -7.68
C TYR A 58 -8.24 -0.27 -6.76
N VAL A 59 -9.22 -0.98 -7.29
CA VAL A 59 -9.85 -2.11 -6.61
C VAL A 59 -9.81 -3.32 -7.52
N PHE A 60 -9.34 -4.43 -6.98
CA PHE A 60 -9.49 -5.76 -7.56
C PHE A 60 -10.65 -6.47 -6.87
N ASN A 61 -11.59 -6.96 -7.67
CA ASN A 61 -12.70 -7.77 -7.19
C ASN A 61 -13.07 -8.77 -8.28
N ASP A 62 -12.82 -10.06 -8.08
CA ASP A 62 -12.99 -11.08 -9.13
C ASP A 62 -14.10 -12.10 -8.84
N GLY A 63 -14.48 -12.27 -7.57
CA GLY A 63 -15.45 -13.27 -7.15
C GLY A 63 -16.90 -12.79 -7.14
N ASN A 64 -17.16 -11.59 -6.61
CA ASN A 64 -18.50 -11.21 -6.17
C ASN A 64 -19.04 -9.96 -6.85
N ASN A 65 -20.33 -9.97 -7.17
CA ASN A 65 -21.04 -8.75 -7.54
C ASN A 65 -21.22 -7.83 -6.31
N LEU A 66 -20.73 -6.60 -6.39
CA LEU A 66 -20.74 -5.67 -5.25
C LEU A 66 -21.97 -4.77 -5.28
N MET A 67 -22.52 -4.53 -4.10
CA MET A 67 -23.61 -3.58 -3.90
C MET A 67 -23.22 -2.32 -3.12
N ALA A 68 -22.18 -2.42 -2.30
CA ALA A 68 -21.67 -1.29 -1.55
C ALA A 68 -20.16 -1.43 -1.34
N PHE A 69 -19.53 -0.28 -1.14
CA PHE A 69 -18.18 -0.17 -0.62
C PHE A 69 -18.12 1.01 0.36
N GLY A 70 -17.33 0.89 1.41
CA GLY A 70 -17.00 2.01 2.30
C GLY A 70 -15.57 1.89 2.81
N GLY A 71 -14.78 2.95 2.64
CA GLY A 71 -13.43 3.06 3.18
C GLY A 71 -13.08 4.51 3.51
N GLY A 72 -12.29 4.71 4.56
CA GLY A 72 -11.82 6.02 5.00
C GLY A 72 -10.31 6.01 5.20
N TYR A 73 -9.65 7.09 4.77
CA TYR A 73 -8.20 7.22 4.76
C TYR A 73 -7.81 8.57 5.32
N ALA A 74 -6.66 8.62 6.01
CA ALA A 74 -6.04 9.85 6.46
C ALA A 74 -4.79 10.11 5.62
N TRP A 75 -4.43 11.38 5.49
CA TRP A 75 -3.13 11.75 4.97
C TRP A 75 -2.28 12.43 6.03
N ASP A 76 -0.97 12.18 5.98
CA ASP A 76 0.03 12.89 6.77
C ASP A 76 0.88 13.75 5.84
N ASN A 77 0.45 15.00 5.69
CA ASN A 77 1.23 16.12 5.17
C ASN A 77 0.41 17.41 5.39
N PRO A 78 0.91 18.39 6.16
CA PRO A 78 0.15 19.61 6.48
C PRO A 78 0.04 20.59 5.30
N ASN A 79 0.87 20.45 4.28
CA ASN A 79 0.87 21.29 3.08
C ASN A 79 -0.05 20.74 1.98
N LEU A 80 -0.52 19.49 2.10
CA LEU A 80 -1.38 18.86 1.12
C LEU A 80 -2.84 19.27 1.31
N TYR A 81 -3.42 19.88 0.28
CA TYR A 81 -4.79 20.36 0.26
C TYR A 81 -5.60 19.66 -0.84
N LEU A 82 -6.70 19.00 -0.47
CA LEU A 82 -7.61 18.34 -1.40
C LEU A 82 -8.44 19.36 -2.17
N ASP A 83 -8.35 19.34 -3.50
CA ASP A 83 -9.06 20.23 -4.41
C ASP A 83 -10.36 19.61 -4.91
N SER A 84 -10.30 18.36 -5.35
CA SER A 84 -11.45 17.67 -5.95
C SER A 84 -11.29 16.15 -5.95
N ALA A 85 -12.40 15.46 -6.23
CA ALA A 85 -12.45 14.03 -6.41
C ALA A 85 -13.33 13.69 -7.62
N VAL A 86 -12.94 12.66 -8.38
CA VAL A 86 -13.64 12.16 -9.56
C VAL A 86 -13.83 10.66 -9.44
N ILE A 87 -15.08 10.23 -9.46
CA ILE A 87 -15.46 8.82 -9.52
C ILE A 87 -15.46 8.34 -10.98
N GLN A 88 -14.95 7.13 -11.23
CA GLN A 88 -14.93 6.56 -12.57
C GLN A 88 -16.33 6.13 -13.04
N PRO A 89 -16.61 6.12 -14.36
CA PRO A 89 -17.96 5.90 -14.88
C PRO A 89 -18.63 4.60 -14.42
N LEU A 90 -17.86 3.52 -14.27
CA LEU A 90 -18.42 2.22 -13.85
C LEU A 90 -18.93 2.28 -12.39
N PRO A 91 -18.10 2.57 -11.36
CA PRO A 91 -18.60 2.80 -10.01
C PRO A 91 -19.68 3.88 -9.91
N ASP A 92 -19.57 4.96 -10.70
CA ASP A 92 -20.57 6.04 -10.70
C ASP A 92 -21.96 5.56 -11.14
N SER A 93 -22.01 4.68 -12.15
CA SER A 93 -23.26 4.11 -12.65
C SER A 93 -23.91 3.08 -11.72
N VAL A 94 -23.13 2.51 -10.79
CA VAL A 94 -23.59 1.46 -9.86
C VAL A 94 -23.95 2.05 -8.50
N PHE A 95 -23.12 2.93 -7.95
CA PHE A 95 -23.30 3.51 -6.63
C PHE A 95 -24.21 4.74 -6.70
N ASP A 96 -25.46 4.55 -7.10
CA ASP A 96 -26.41 5.63 -7.41
C ASP A 96 -27.29 6.08 -6.23
N LEU A 97 -27.25 5.40 -5.08
CA LEU A 97 -28.02 5.77 -3.88
C LEU A 97 -27.24 6.69 -2.94
N VAL A 98 -26.00 6.31 -2.59
CA VAL A 98 -25.10 7.11 -1.75
C VAL A 98 -23.74 7.17 -2.42
N ARG A 99 -23.19 8.38 -2.54
CA ARG A 99 -21.81 8.66 -2.97
C ARG A 99 -21.20 9.65 -2.01
N ILE A 100 -20.09 9.25 -1.40
CA ILE A 100 -19.28 10.09 -0.52
C ILE A 100 -17.85 9.98 -1.04
N LEU A 101 -17.28 11.10 -1.48
CA LEU A 101 -15.89 11.18 -1.98
C LEU A 101 -14.97 12.01 -1.07
N TYR A 102 -15.57 12.66 -0.07
CA TYR A 102 -14.91 13.53 0.91
C TYR A 102 -15.34 13.10 2.32
N TYR A 103 -14.58 13.47 3.34
CA TYR A 103 -14.96 13.26 4.72
C TYR A 103 -16.28 13.99 5.02
N TRP A 104 -17.31 13.24 5.43
CA TRP A 104 -18.69 13.73 5.54
C TRP A 104 -19.26 14.37 4.27
N ASN A 105 -18.72 13.98 3.12
CA ASN A 105 -19.05 14.54 1.81
C ASN A 105 -18.84 16.06 1.72
N ASP A 106 -17.91 16.60 2.50
CA ASP A 106 -17.54 18.01 2.51
C ASP A 106 -16.01 18.16 2.36
N ARG A 107 -15.58 18.88 1.33
CA ARG A 107 -14.16 19.04 1.02
C ARG A 107 -13.42 19.82 2.10
N ASP A 108 -14.05 20.82 2.70
CA ASP A 108 -13.41 21.64 3.74
C ASP A 108 -13.24 20.82 5.04
N SER A 109 -14.20 19.95 5.35
CA SER A 109 -14.10 18.95 6.42
C SER A 109 -12.98 17.95 6.14
N SER A 110 -12.82 17.48 4.90
CA SER A 110 -11.67 16.67 4.48
C SER A 110 -10.34 17.34 4.79
N ASN A 111 -10.17 18.58 4.36
CA ASN A 111 -8.92 19.33 4.54
C ASN A 111 -8.63 19.65 6.01
N SER A 112 -9.65 20.05 6.78
CA SER A 112 -9.48 20.38 8.21
C SER A 112 -9.15 19.17 9.09
N HIS A 113 -9.47 17.95 8.65
CA HIS A 113 -9.20 16.71 9.39
C HIS A 113 -8.13 15.84 8.75
N GLN A 114 -7.59 16.25 7.60
CA GLN A 114 -6.69 15.47 6.76
C GLN A 114 -7.21 14.06 6.46
N LYS A 115 -8.48 13.98 6.02
CA LYS A 115 -9.19 12.72 5.75
C LYS A 115 -9.88 12.72 4.40
N LEU A 116 -9.85 11.60 3.71
CA LEU A 116 -10.67 11.32 2.53
C LEU A 116 -11.51 10.05 2.76
N GLN A 117 -12.60 9.94 2.02
CA GLN A 117 -13.54 8.83 2.17
C GLN A 117 -14.05 8.45 0.79
N PHE A 118 -14.14 7.15 0.51
CA PHE A 118 -14.90 6.64 -0.62
C PHE A 118 -16.01 5.74 -0.09
N THR A 119 -17.26 6.13 -0.27
CA THR A 119 -18.41 5.29 0.07
C THR A 119 -19.41 5.31 -1.08
N GLY A 120 -19.74 4.13 -1.55
CA GLY A 120 -20.72 3.88 -2.60
C GLY A 120 -21.79 2.92 -2.10
N LEU A 121 -23.06 3.28 -2.30
CA LEU A 121 -24.19 2.38 -2.09
C LEU A 121 -25.10 2.47 -3.31
N ARG A 122 -25.57 1.33 -3.79
CA ARG A 122 -26.55 1.24 -4.88
C ARG A 122 -28.00 1.40 -4.41
N LYS A 123 -28.90 1.76 -5.33
CA LYS A 123 -30.35 1.86 -5.09
C LYS A 123 -31.04 0.51 -5.28
N VAL A 124 -31.11 -0.02 -6.51
CA VAL A 124 -31.64 -1.36 -6.84
C VAL A 124 -31.14 -1.77 -8.25
N ASP A 125 -31.03 -3.07 -8.54
CA ASP A 125 -30.85 -3.72 -9.86
C ASP A 125 -29.52 -3.57 -10.62
N ASN A 126 -28.64 -2.64 -10.25
CA ASN A 126 -27.27 -2.61 -10.79
C ASN A 126 -26.27 -3.05 -9.71
N LEU A 127 -25.50 -4.11 -9.99
CA LEU A 127 -24.36 -4.52 -9.17
C LEU A 127 -23.07 -4.19 -9.91
N LEU A 128 -22.00 -3.89 -9.17
CA LEU A 128 -20.68 -3.76 -9.78
C LEU A 128 -20.21 -5.18 -10.12
N PRO A 129 -20.02 -5.52 -11.41
CA PRO A 129 -19.66 -6.88 -11.78
C PRO A 129 -18.20 -7.15 -11.41
N PRO A 130 -17.84 -8.41 -11.11
CA PRO A 130 -16.45 -8.79 -10.89
C PRO A 130 -15.58 -8.53 -12.13
N SER A 131 -14.27 -8.57 -11.91
CA SER A 131 -13.20 -8.27 -12.84
C SER A 131 -12.01 -9.17 -12.59
N SER A 132 -11.43 -9.76 -13.64
CA SER A 132 -10.12 -10.41 -13.54
C SER A 132 -8.95 -9.42 -13.58
N GLN A 133 -9.22 -8.12 -13.51
CA GLN A 133 -8.26 -7.03 -13.59
C GLN A 133 -8.63 -5.94 -12.59
N GLU A 134 -7.61 -5.30 -12.01
CA GLU A 134 -7.78 -4.08 -11.21
C GLU A 134 -8.50 -3.00 -12.02
N ARG A 135 -9.36 -2.23 -11.34
CA ARG A 135 -10.09 -1.11 -11.93
C ARG A 135 -9.86 0.14 -11.12
N LEU A 136 -9.55 1.25 -11.79
CA LEU A 136 -9.61 2.58 -11.19
C LEU A 136 -11.05 2.88 -10.79
N TRP A 137 -11.28 3.25 -9.54
CA TRP A 137 -12.59 3.59 -9.02
C TRP A 137 -12.75 5.08 -8.74
N CYS A 138 -11.72 5.72 -8.20
CA CYS A 138 -11.74 7.13 -7.83
C CYS A 138 -10.35 7.75 -7.98
N SER A 139 -10.33 9.03 -8.34
CA SER A 139 -9.13 9.87 -8.36
C SER A 139 -9.36 11.09 -7.48
N TRP A 140 -8.44 11.39 -6.57
CA TRP A 140 -8.40 12.62 -5.80
C TRP A 140 -7.27 13.52 -6.31
N TYR A 141 -7.55 14.81 -6.38
CA TYR A 141 -6.62 15.82 -6.86
C TYR A 141 -6.32 16.77 -5.72
N PHE A 142 -5.04 17.03 -5.50
CA PHE A 142 -4.54 17.87 -4.43
C PHE A 142 -3.58 18.92 -4.98
N THR A 143 -3.46 20.00 -4.21
CA THR A 143 -2.45 21.04 -4.39
C THR A 143 -1.64 21.14 -3.11
N LEU A 144 -0.32 21.19 -3.25
CA LEU A 144 0.60 21.50 -2.17
C LEU A 144 0.77 23.01 -2.01
N THR A 145 0.74 23.50 -0.77
CA THR A 145 1.05 24.90 -0.47
C THR A 145 2.55 25.17 -0.39
N ASP A 146 3.34 24.14 -0.07
CA ASP A 146 4.79 24.14 -0.02
C ASP A 146 5.30 22.71 -0.20
N TRP A 147 6.48 22.56 -0.79
CA TRP A 147 7.09 21.26 -1.09
C TRP A 147 8.61 21.37 -1.27
N SER A 148 9.34 20.52 -0.55
CA SER A 148 10.78 20.36 -0.63
C SER A 148 11.15 18.90 -0.96
N VAL A 149 12.35 18.70 -1.50
CA VAL A 149 12.85 17.38 -1.93
C VAL A 149 12.81 16.31 -0.82
N GLY A 150 12.94 16.71 0.45
CA GLY A 150 12.88 15.78 1.60
C GLY A 150 11.49 15.60 2.21
N ASP A 151 10.44 16.20 1.64
CA ASP A 151 9.08 16.04 2.13
C ASP A 151 8.49 14.71 1.63
N SER A 152 7.49 14.20 2.36
CA SER A 152 6.72 13.03 1.96
C SER A 152 5.23 13.25 2.18
N ILE A 153 4.41 12.48 1.47
CA ILE A 153 2.97 12.36 1.70
C ILE A 153 2.70 10.90 2.03
N ILE A 154 2.02 10.65 3.15
CA ILE A 154 1.59 9.30 3.53
C ILE A 154 0.07 9.26 3.49
N ILE A 155 -0.53 8.30 2.79
CA ILE A 155 -1.96 8.00 2.84
C ILE A 155 -2.12 6.64 3.48
N ASP A 156 -2.86 6.56 4.59
CA ASP A 156 -3.15 5.28 5.23
C ASP A 156 -4.61 5.16 5.65
N THR A 157 -5.05 3.93 5.86
CA THR A 157 -6.34 3.59 6.44
C THR A 157 -6.50 4.21 7.82
N ILE A 158 -7.72 4.66 8.12
CA ILE A 158 -8.03 5.16 9.44
C ILE A 158 -8.37 3.97 10.33
N THR A 159 -7.45 3.56 11.19
CA THR A 159 -7.70 2.58 12.25
C THR A 159 -8.53 3.19 13.39
N THR A 160 -9.79 3.55 13.12
CA THR A 160 -10.71 3.94 14.20
C THR A 160 -11.27 2.71 14.91
N THR A 161 -11.45 2.82 16.23
CA THR A 161 -12.15 1.84 17.08
C THR A 161 -13.61 1.57 16.65
N SER A 162 -14.16 2.35 15.72
CA SER A 162 -15.51 2.24 15.18
C SER A 162 -15.59 1.79 13.71
N GLY A 163 -14.47 1.37 13.10
CA GLY A 163 -14.43 0.83 11.74
C GLY A 163 -14.26 1.90 10.66
N ASN A 164 -13.08 1.93 10.05
CA ASN A 164 -12.80 2.55 8.74
C ASN A 164 -11.75 1.73 7.96
N ASP A 165 -11.72 0.41 8.22
CA ASP A 165 -11.05 -0.53 7.34
C ASP A 165 -11.94 -0.64 6.10
N GLY A 166 -11.39 -0.56 4.88
CA GLY A 166 -12.18 -0.69 3.66
C GLY A 166 -13.08 -1.93 3.72
N HIS A 167 -14.34 -1.79 3.31
CA HIS A 167 -15.32 -2.86 3.38
C HIS A 167 -16.05 -2.99 2.05
N LEU A 168 -16.10 -4.22 1.55
CA LEU A 168 -16.87 -4.62 0.38
C LEU A 168 -18.14 -5.33 0.86
N VAL A 169 -19.28 -5.02 0.23
CA VAL A 169 -20.55 -5.71 0.49
C VAL A 169 -21.00 -6.40 -0.79
N SER A 170 -20.98 -7.72 -0.76
CA SER A 170 -21.53 -8.57 -1.83
C SER A 170 -23.06 -8.68 -1.70
N GLY A 171 -23.77 -8.62 -2.82
CA GLY A 171 -25.23 -8.56 -2.85
C GLY A 171 -25.86 -9.43 -3.92
N TYR A 172 -25.65 -10.75 -3.87
CA TYR A 172 -26.36 -11.68 -4.77
C TYR A 172 -27.82 -11.96 -4.31
N ASP A 173 -28.07 -11.99 -2.99
CA ASP A 173 -29.38 -12.11 -2.37
C ASP A 173 -29.43 -11.20 -1.12
N TYR A 174 -30.49 -10.41 -0.96
CA TYR A 174 -30.68 -9.54 0.21
C TYR A 174 -30.73 -10.33 1.53
N ALA A 175 -30.99 -11.63 1.47
CA ALA A 175 -30.95 -12.52 2.64
C ALA A 175 -29.53 -12.91 3.09
N SER A 176 -28.51 -12.70 2.26
CA SER A 176 -27.12 -13.08 2.54
C SER A 176 -26.15 -11.98 2.11
N LEU A 177 -26.36 -10.78 2.66
CA LEU A 177 -25.36 -9.71 2.64
C LEU A 177 -24.09 -10.25 3.27
N CYS A 178 -23.01 -10.32 2.49
CA CYS A 178 -21.70 -10.60 3.06
C CYS A 178 -20.80 -9.38 3.01
N LEU A 179 -20.29 -9.04 4.18
CA LEU A 179 -19.34 -7.99 4.44
C LEU A 179 -17.96 -8.63 4.58
N TYR A 180 -17.01 -8.21 3.75
CA TYR A 180 -15.62 -8.66 3.85
C TYR A 180 -14.68 -7.48 3.64
N ARG A 181 -13.42 -7.69 4.02
CA ARG A 181 -12.36 -6.69 3.94
C ARG A 181 -11.46 -7.05 2.76
N PRO A 182 -11.27 -6.17 1.77
CA PRO A 182 -10.22 -6.38 0.79
C PRO A 182 -8.86 -6.31 1.50
N TYR A 183 -7.89 -7.01 0.94
CA TYR A 183 -6.49 -6.82 1.30
C TYR A 183 -6.07 -5.38 1.01
N TRP A 184 -5.52 -4.73 2.03
CA TRP A 184 -4.87 -3.43 1.94
C TRP A 184 -3.37 -3.67 1.99
N ALA A 185 -2.66 -3.26 0.94
CA ALA A 185 -1.21 -3.45 0.82
C ALA A 185 -0.40 -2.65 1.88
N GLY A 186 -1.05 -1.70 2.55
CA GLY A 186 -0.42 -0.80 3.51
C GLY A 186 -0.44 0.65 3.04
N PRO A 187 0.17 1.56 3.81
CA PRO A 187 0.21 2.98 3.49
C PRO A 187 0.75 3.24 2.09
N ALA A 188 0.12 4.15 1.34
CA ALA A 188 0.71 4.68 0.12
C ALA A 188 1.58 5.88 0.47
N VAL A 189 2.86 5.82 0.11
CA VAL A 189 3.82 6.89 0.36
C VAL A 189 4.22 7.55 -0.97
N CYS A 190 4.30 8.88 -0.98
CA CYS A 190 4.80 9.67 -2.10
C CYS A 190 5.97 10.52 -1.63
N TYR A 191 7.07 10.46 -2.37
CA TYR A 191 8.21 11.36 -2.24
C TYR A 191 8.23 12.35 -3.39
N ASP A 192 9.22 13.24 -3.40
CA ASP A 192 9.47 14.14 -4.50
C ASP A 192 9.89 13.35 -5.75
N ALA A 193 9.34 13.68 -6.91
CA ALA A 193 9.60 12.98 -8.16
C ALA A 193 11.08 13.05 -8.58
N SER A 194 11.81 14.08 -8.16
CA SER A 194 13.25 14.16 -8.38
C SER A 194 14.03 13.12 -7.55
N VAL A 195 13.53 12.76 -6.36
CA VAL A 195 14.09 11.69 -5.52
C VAL A 195 13.75 10.32 -6.06
N SER A 196 12.51 10.12 -6.53
CA SER A 196 12.10 8.84 -7.13
C SER A 196 12.86 8.54 -8.43
N SER A 197 13.34 9.57 -9.13
CA SER A 197 14.20 9.41 -10.31
C SER A 197 15.67 9.10 -10.02
N SER A 198 16.14 9.29 -8.78
CA SER A 198 17.58 9.21 -8.47
C SER A 198 17.97 8.12 -7.49
N CYS A 199 17.03 7.52 -6.75
CA CYS A 199 17.42 6.64 -5.65
C CYS A 199 17.64 5.19 -6.06
N CYS A 200 17.06 4.74 -7.19
CA CYS A 200 17.29 3.40 -7.73
C CYS A 200 17.80 3.55 -9.16
N VAL A 201 19.11 3.38 -9.38
CA VAL A 201 19.74 3.55 -10.69
C VAL A 201 20.24 2.20 -11.21
N GLY A 202 19.62 1.73 -12.30
CA GLY A 202 20.00 0.47 -12.92
C GLY A 202 19.30 -0.71 -12.26
N ALA A 203 19.99 -1.43 -11.36
CA ALA A 203 19.44 -2.59 -10.66
C ALA A 203 19.24 -2.28 -9.17
N THR A 204 18.20 -2.87 -8.59
CA THR A 204 17.97 -2.89 -7.13
C THR A 204 19.17 -3.51 -6.40
N GLY A 205 19.29 -3.27 -5.10
CA GLY A 205 20.24 -3.94 -4.21
C GLY A 205 21.32 -3.03 -3.59
N ASN A 206 21.47 -1.78 -4.03
CA ASN A 206 22.39 -0.78 -3.47
C ASN A 206 21.81 -0.07 -2.24
N VAL A 207 21.22 -0.84 -1.32
CA VAL A 207 20.45 -0.38 -0.15
C VAL A 207 21.18 0.63 0.76
N ASP A 208 22.51 0.71 0.70
CA ASP A 208 23.31 1.71 1.43
C ASP A 208 23.52 3.04 0.67
N CYS A 209 22.96 3.17 -0.52
CA CYS A 209 23.08 4.29 -1.46
C CYS A 209 24.53 4.67 -1.77
N SER A 210 25.38 3.67 -1.96
CA SER A 210 26.74 3.91 -2.40
C SER A 210 26.75 4.59 -3.77
N GLU A 211 27.68 5.52 -3.99
CA GLU A 211 27.90 6.16 -5.31
C GLU A 211 28.30 5.17 -6.41
N SER A 212 28.59 3.91 -6.04
CA SER A 212 29.01 2.87 -6.98
C SER A 212 27.85 2.24 -7.73
N GLU A 213 26.62 2.35 -7.20
CA GLU A 213 25.41 1.74 -7.75
C GLU A 213 25.57 0.22 -7.96
N ILE A 214 26.26 -0.46 -7.02
CA ILE A 214 26.55 -1.89 -7.06
C ILE A 214 26.21 -2.49 -5.70
N ALA A 215 25.36 -3.51 -5.71
CA ALA A 215 25.07 -4.32 -4.53
C ALA A 215 26.33 -5.06 -4.03
N ASP A 216 26.66 -4.89 -2.75
CA ASP A 216 27.74 -5.57 -2.05
C ASP A 216 27.41 -5.94 -0.58
N GLY A 217 28.43 -6.32 0.20
CA GLY A 217 28.24 -6.75 1.60
C GLY A 217 27.83 -5.63 2.56
N SER A 218 28.05 -4.35 2.22
CA SER A 218 27.55 -3.21 2.99
C SER A 218 26.03 -3.09 2.87
N ASP A 219 25.47 -3.24 1.68
CA ASP A 219 24.01 -3.26 1.46
C ASP A 219 23.32 -4.33 2.27
N LEU A 220 23.92 -5.54 2.29
CA LEU A 220 23.42 -6.62 3.12
C LEU A 220 23.38 -6.24 4.61
N SER A 221 24.41 -5.53 5.08
CA SER A 221 24.48 -5.09 6.47
C SER A 221 23.43 -4.04 6.79
N VAL A 222 23.17 -3.10 5.87
CA VAL A 222 22.14 -2.06 6.00
C VAL A 222 20.74 -2.69 5.98
N LEU A 223 20.47 -3.59 5.03
CA LEU A 223 19.18 -4.26 4.93
C LEU A 223 18.88 -5.14 6.16
N ILE A 224 19.88 -5.85 6.70
CA ILE A 224 19.71 -6.59 7.98
C ILE A 224 19.43 -5.63 9.14
N ASN A 225 20.14 -4.50 9.18
CA ASN A 225 19.96 -3.50 10.23
C ASN A 225 18.53 -2.94 10.21
N HIS A 226 18.03 -2.59 9.03
CA HIS A 226 16.65 -2.17 8.78
C HIS A 226 15.63 -3.24 9.17
N LEU A 227 15.80 -4.49 8.73
CA LEU A 227 14.79 -5.53 8.94
C LEU A 227 14.75 -6.10 10.36
N PHE A 228 15.87 -6.11 11.09
CA PHE A 228 15.98 -6.93 12.31
C PHE A 228 16.63 -6.26 13.52
N VAL A 229 17.39 -5.18 13.34
CA VAL A 229 18.25 -4.65 14.42
C VAL A 229 17.75 -3.32 14.93
N THR A 230 17.72 -2.30 14.08
CA THR A 230 17.39 -0.92 14.46
C THR A 230 16.10 -0.41 13.83
N PHE A 231 15.68 -0.98 12.69
CA PHE A 231 14.55 -0.45 11.91
C PHE A 231 14.78 1.00 11.46
N GLU A 232 16.05 1.38 11.25
CA GLU A 232 16.41 2.65 10.61
C GLU A 232 15.88 2.66 9.17
N GLU A 233 15.32 3.81 8.76
CA GLU A 233 14.79 4.04 7.42
C GLU A 233 15.91 3.90 6.36
N LEU A 234 15.56 3.33 5.21
CA LEU A 234 16.49 3.14 4.12
C LEU A 234 16.62 4.42 3.30
N CYS A 235 17.80 4.65 2.74
CA CYS A 235 18.05 5.81 1.90
C CYS A 235 17.32 5.72 0.54
N CYS A 236 17.06 4.50 0.06
CA CYS A 236 16.17 4.22 -1.07
C CYS A 236 15.42 2.90 -0.85
N GLU A 237 14.15 2.98 -0.46
CA GLU A 237 13.30 1.80 -0.34
C GLU A 237 13.14 1.01 -1.65
N PRO A 238 12.96 1.66 -2.83
CA PRO A 238 12.92 0.94 -4.11
C PRO A 238 14.14 0.07 -4.41
N GLU A 239 15.32 0.40 -3.91
CA GLU A 239 16.51 -0.45 -4.08
C GLU A 239 16.51 -1.67 -3.17
N ALA A 240 15.81 -1.60 -2.04
CA ALA A 240 15.68 -2.73 -1.13
C ALA A 240 14.56 -3.68 -1.51
N ASP A 241 13.60 -3.26 -2.33
CA ASP A 241 12.53 -4.09 -2.89
C ASP A 241 13.02 -4.82 -4.15
N MET A 242 13.62 -6.00 -3.96
CA MET A 242 14.34 -6.75 -4.99
C MET A 242 13.49 -7.82 -5.66
N ILE A 243 12.42 -8.30 -5.02
CA ILE A 243 11.60 -9.38 -5.57
C ILE A 243 10.39 -8.86 -6.35
N SER A 244 9.66 -7.89 -5.81
CA SER A 244 8.34 -7.52 -6.32
C SER A 244 8.06 -6.06 -5.99
N PRO A 245 7.90 -5.14 -6.99
CA PRO A 245 7.67 -3.71 -6.78
C PRO A 245 6.31 -3.39 -6.12
N ASP A 246 6.13 -3.89 -4.92
CA ASP A 246 4.98 -3.70 -4.05
C ASP A 246 5.31 -2.76 -2.88
N GLY A 247 6.59 -2.36 -2.75
CA GLY A 247 7.08 -1.45 -1.73
C GLY A 247 7.25 -2.13 -0.37
N LEU A 248 7.12 -3.46 -0.30
CA LEU A 248 7.34 -4.21 0.93
C LEU A 248 8.77 -4.73 0.94
N ILE A 249 9.57 -4.21 1.87
CA ILE A 249 10.94 -4.69 2.10
C ILE A 249 10.88 -5.76 3.19
N ASP A 250 11.18 -7.01 2.84
CA ASP A 250 11.07 -8.13 3.76
C ASP A 250 12.22 -9.15 3.68
N GLY A 251 12.03 -10.30 4.35
CA GLY A 251 13.02 -11.37 4.37
C GLY A 251 13.23 -12.05 3.01
N GLY A 252 12.26 -11.94 2.11
CA GLY A 252 12.37 -12.29 0.70
C GLY A 252 13.41 -11.44 0.00
N ASP A 253 13.34 -10.12 0.11
CA ASP A 253 14.33 -9.22 -0.50
C ASP A 253 15.73 -9.45 0.03
N LEU A 254 15.85 -9.66 1.34
CA LEU A 254 17.11 -10.06 1.95
C LEU A 254 17.64 -11.38 1.35
N SER A 255 16.75 -12.35 1.11
CA SER A 255 17.12 -13.62 0.51
C SER A 255 17.57 -13.44 -0.95
N ALA A 256 16.92 -12.55 -1.72
CA ALA A 256 17.33 -12.21 -3.08
C ALA A 256 18.72 -11.56 -3.12
N LEU A 257 18.99 -10.63 -2.20
CA LEU A 257 20.31 -10.00 -2.07
C LEU A 257 21.39 -11.02 -1.72
N ILE A 258 21.13 -11.93 -0.78
CA ILE A 258 22.06 -13.00 -0.40
C ILE A 258 22.33 -13.94 -1.58
N ASP A 259 21.29 -14.32 -2.33
CA ASP A 259 21.42 -15.19 -3.49
C ASP A 259 22.33 -14.53 -4.54
N HIS A 260 22.08 -13.27 -4.88
CA HIS A 260 22.90 -12.49 -5.81
C HIS A 260 24.36 -12.37 -5.34
N LEU A 261 24.61 -12.07 -4.07
CA LEU A 261 25.98 -11.81 -3.59
C LEU A 261 26.82 -13.08 -3.41
N PHE A 262 26.21 -14.21 -3.03
CA PHE A 262 26.97 -15.36 -2.53
C PHE A 262 26.64 -16.71 -3.15
N ILE A 263 25.46 -16.88 -3.76
CA ILE A 263 24.99 -18.19 -4.23
C ILE A 263 25.01 -18.25 -5.76
N HIS A 264 24.36 -17.28 -6.41
CA HIS A 264 24.19 -17.19 -7.87
C HIS A 264 24.45 -15.75 -8.37
N PRO A 265 25.71 -15.27 -8.34
CA PRO A 265 26.06 -13.92 -8.80
C PRO A 265 25.81 -13.65 -10.28
N GLU A 266 25.56 -14.69 -11.07
CA GLU A 266 25.13 -14.58 -12.46
C GLU A 266 23.64 -14.23 -12.64
N ILE A 267 22.81 -14.36 -11.58
CA ILE A 267 21.41 -13.96 -11.61
C ILE A 267 21.35 -12.47 -11.25
N PRO A 268 21.01 -11.59 -12.20
CA PRO A 268 20.92 -10.16 -11.91
C PRO A 268 19.73 -9.89 -10.98
N LEU A 269 19.89 -8.88 -10.12
CA LEU A 269 18.77 -8.31 -9.38
C LEU A 269 17.81 -7.58 -10.34
N ARG A 270 16.60 -7.30 -9.86
CA ARG A 270 15.55 -6.62 -10.62
C ARG A 270 16.02 -5.23 -11.04
N ASP A 271 15.61 -4.78 -12.23
CA ASP A 271 15.83 -3.40 -12.64
C ASP A 271 14.95 -2.45 -11.82
N CYS A 272 15.50 -1.25 -11.55
CA CYS A 272 14.76 -0.12 -11.03
C CYS A 272 13.69 0.31 -12.06
N LEU A 273 12.41 0.13 -11.74
CA LEU A 273 11.26 0.46 -12.59
C LEU A 273 10.31 1.42 -11.89
#